data_AF-A0AAE0B9D6-F1
#
_entry.id   AF-A0AAE0B9D6-F1
#
_cell.length_a   1.000
_cell.length_b   1.000
_cell.length_c   1.000
_cell.angle_alpha   90.00
_cell.angle_beta   90.00
_cell.angle_gamma   90.00
#
_symmetry.space_group_name_H-M   'P 1'
#
loop_
_entity.id
_entity.type
_entity.pdbx_description
1 polymer ?
#
loop_
_entity_poly.entity_id
_entity_poly.type
_entity_poly.pdbx_seq_one_letter_code
_entity_poly.pdbx_strand_id
1 'polypeptide(L)'
;MASRHVRVPSSSQMSAIFASFQEGDGEDVTSVSRKCNCGLDAKLRTSTTVRNPGIRFYGCPNFVKWNIKGCGYFEWVDNNSVEVAREEAQWSCIVQDLVKALEKKEDDIRYLRYILGVAVLFCVLFGFGSGYCCCVKRD
;
A
#
# COMPACT_ATOMS: atom_id res chain seq x y z
N MET A 1 -38.14 -6.31 -10.33
CA MET A 1 -36.71 -5.97 -10.57
C MET A 1 -36.58 -4.47 -10.44
N ALA A 2 -35.89 -3.97 -9.41
CA ALA A 2 -35.69 -2.53 -9.19
C ALA A 2 -34.18 -2.26 -9.06
N SER A 3 -33.67 -1.44 -9.97
CA SER A 3 -32.26 -1.07 -10.10
C SER A 3 -31.83 -0.17 -8.94
N ARG A 4 -30.77 -0.55 -8.19
CA ARG A 4 -30.19 0.30 -7.16
C ARG A 4 -29.34 1.39 -7.81
N HIS A 5 -29.87 2.61 -7.87
CA HIS A 5 -29.05 3.79 -8.13
C HIS A 5 -28.17 4.06 -6.90
N VAL A 6 -26.85 3.97 -7.08
CA VAL A 6 -25.87 4.49 -6.12
C VAL A 6 -25.82 6.00 -6.29
N ARG A 7 -26.21 6.77 -5.26
CA ARG A 7 -26.13 8.23 -5.26
C ARG A 7 -24.74 8.65 -4.76
N VAL A 8 -23.98 9.36 -5.58
CA VAL A 8 -22.68 9.94 -5.20
C VAL A 8 -22.91 11.21 -4.35
N PRO A 9 -22.21 11.41 -3.22
CA PRO A 9 -22.34 12.62 -2.40
C PRO A 9 -21.64 13.83 -3.05
N SER A 10 -22.11 15.05 -2.72
CA SER A 10 -21.52 16.30 -3.20
C SER A 10 -20.18 16.63 -2.54
N SER A 11 -19.40 17.51 -3.16
CA SER A 11 -18.08 17.98 -2.70
C SER A 11 -18.08 18.54 -1.27
N SER A 12 -19.19 19.14 -0.84
CA SER A 12 -19.38 19.64 0.52
C SER A 12 -19.54 18.55 1.58
N GLN A 13 -19.95 17.33 1.21
CA GLN A 13 -20.05 16.20 2.14
C GLN A 13 -18.71 15.48 2.31
N MET A 14 -17.82 15.56 1.30
CA MET A 14 -16.49 14.96 1.37
C MET A 14 -15.63 15.63 2.45
N SER A 15 -15.71 16.95 2.61
CA SER A 15 -14.92 17.69 3.61
C SER A 15 -15.31 17.37 5.06
N ALA A 16 -16.59 17.08 5.33
CA ALA A 16 -17.05 16.67 6.65
C ALA A 16 -16.57 15.25 7.03
N ILE A 17 -16.43 14.36 6.04
CA ILE A 17 -15.87 13.02 6.22
C ILE A 17 -14.38 13.12 6.58
N PHE A 18 -13.62 13.99 5.91
CA PHE A 18 -12.20 14.22 6.20
C PHE A 18 -11.96 14.85 7.59
N ALA A 19 -12.87 15.70 8.07
CA ALA A 19 -12.74 16.36 9.38
C ALA A 19 -13.05 15.43 10.58
N SER A 20 -13.55 14.21 10.34
CA SER A 20 -13.93 13.24 11.37
C SER A 20 -12.82 12.22 11.70
N PHE A 21 -11.67 12.29 11.01
CA PHE A 21 -10.59 11.32 11.13
C PHE A 21 -9.55 11.81 12.14
N GLN A 22 -9.79 11.55 13.43
CA GLN A 22 -8.81 11.79 14.50
C GLN A 22 -7.65 10.79 14.39
N GLU A 23 -6.45 11.33 14.63
CA GLU A 23 -5.17 10.62 14.78
C GLU A 23 -5.32 9.44 15.75
N GLY A 24 -5.26 8.24 15.18
CA GLY A 24 -5.15 6.97 15.88
C GLY A 24 -3.90 6.25 15.39
N ASP A 25 -3.00 6.04 16.33
CA ASP A 25 -1.78 5.26 16.38
C ASP A 25 -1.72 4.08 15.38
N GLY A 26 -0.56 3.91 14.75
CA GLY A 26 -0.33 3.02 13.62
C GLY A 26 -0.88 1.60 13.81
N GLU A 27 -1.84 1.25 12.94
CA GLU A 27 -2.32 -0.11 12.76
C GLU A 27 -2.02 -0.53 11.32
N ASP A 28 -1.21 -1.58 11.22
CA ASP A 28 -0.82 -2.27 9.99
C ASP A 28 -2.07 -2.58 9.14
N VAL A 29 -2.13 -2.01 7.95
CA VAL A 29 -3.20 -2.22 6.97
C VAL A 29 -3.02 -3.60 6.34
N THR A 30 -3.33 -4.67 7.08
CA THR A 30 -3.58 -6.01 6.51
C THR A 30 -4.68 -6.80 7.23
N SER A 31 -5.42 -6.22 8.17
CA SER A 31 -6.68 -6.81 8.60
C SER A 31 -7.66 -5.75 9.04
N VAL A 32 -8.76 -5.57 8.30
CA VAL A 32 -9.98 -5.04 8.92
C VAL A 32 -10.36 -6.06 10.00
N SER A 33 -9.94 -5.78 11.24
CA SER A 33 -10.30 -6.63 12.37
C SER A 33 -11.81 -6.60 12.50
N ARG A 34 -12.46 -7.71 12.14
CA ARG A 34 -13.91 -7.85 12.24
C ARG A 34 -14.29 -7.79 13.71
N LYS A 35 -14.95 -6.73 14.15
CA LYS A 35 -15.38 -6.61 15.54
C LYS A 35 -16.74 -7.26 15.73
N CYS A 36 -16.90 -8.00 16.82
CA CYS A 36 -18.19 -8.55 17.22
C CYS A 36 -19.06 -7.46 17.88
N ASN A 37 -20.34 -7.78 18.17
CA ASN A 37 -21.26 -6.83 18.84
C ASN A 37 -20.83 -6.43 20.27
N CYS A 38 -19.77 -7.01 20.83
CA CYS A 38 -19.15 -6.58 22.08
C CYS A 38 -18.04 -5.52 21.89
N GLY A 39 -17.72 -5.14 20.65
CA GLY A 39 -16.56 -4.29 20.32
C GLY A 39 -15.21 -5.03 20.32
N LEU A 40 -15.20 -6.32 20.66
CA LEU A 40 -13.99 -7.16 20.66
C LEU A 40 -13.72 -7.74 19.28
N ASP A 41 -12.44 -7.94 18.95
CA ASP A 41 -12.03 -8.58 17.70
C ASP A 41 -12.55 -10.03 17.62
N ALA A 42 -13.25 -10.33 16.53
CA ALA A 42 -13.83 -11.63 16.27
C ALA A 42 -12.72 -12.64 15.95
N LYS A 43 -12.84 -13.83 16.53
CA LYS A 43 -11.85 -14.89 16.33
C LYS A 43 -12.22 -15.75 15.13
N LEU A 44 -11.25 -15.99 14.27
CA LEU A 44 -11.35 -16.98 13.21
C LEU A 44 -11.43 -18.39 13.81
N ARG A 45 -12.42 -19.17 13.37
CA ARG A 45 -12.68 -20.54 13.80
C ARG A 45 -12.98 -21.40 12.59
N THR A 46 -12.85 -22.70 12.77
CA THR A 46 -13.20 -23.70 11.75
C THR A 46 -14.37 -24.53 12.26
N SER A 47 -15.42 -24.66 11.44
CA SER A 47 -16.57 -25.50 11.77
C SER A 47 -16.16 -26.96 11.75
N THR A 48 -16.44 -27.65 12.85
CA THR A 48 -16.28 -29.10 13.02
C THR A 48 -17.61 -29.85 12.89
N THR A 49 -18.68 -29.13 12.53
CA THR A 49 -20.01 -29.73 12.39
C THR A 49 -20.05 -30.67 11.20
N VAL A 50 -20.77 -31.79 11.32
CA VAL A 50 -20.93 -32.79 10.25
C VAL A 50 -21.52 -32.17 8.98
N ARG A 51 -22.40 -31.17 9.13
CA ARG A 51 -23.05 -30.47 8.01
C ARG A 51 -22.10 -29.49 7.31
N ASN A 52 -21.11 -28.95 8.02
CA ASN A 52 -20.22 -27.94 7.46
C ASN A 52 -18.76 -28.13 7.87
N PRO A 53 -18.13 -29.27 7.54
CA PRO A 53 -16.78 -29.57 7.99
C PRO A 53 -15.76 -28.67 7.29
N GLY A 54 -14.81 -28.12 8.04
CA GLY A 54 -13.64 -27.42 7.49
C GLY A 54 -13.89 -25.97 7.03
N ILE A 55 -15.14 -25.49 7.02
CA ILE A 55 -15.45 -24.10 6.65
C ILE A 55 -15.07 -23.16 7.79
N ARG A 56 -14.38 -22.06 7.45
CA ARG A 56 -13.97 -21.05 8.41
C ARG A 56 -15.03 -19.98 8.62
N PHE A 57 -15.11 -19.46 9.83
CA PHE A 57 -16.01 -18.38 10.22
C PHE A 57 -15.38 -17.50 11.29
N TYR A 58 -15.76 -16.23 11.36
CA TYR A 58 -15.46 -15.34 12.47
C TYR A 58 -16.57 -15.42 13.51
N GLY A 59 -16.20 -15.47 14.79
CA GLY A 59 -17.16 -15.51 15.88
C GLY A 59 -16.69 -14.76 17.12
N CYS A 60 -17.65 -14.38 17.98
CA CYS A 60 -17.34 -13.69 19.23
C CYS A 60 -16.34 -14.48 20.09
N PRO A 61 -15.27 -13.85 20.63
CA PRO A 61 -14.32 -14.55 21.51
C PRO A 61 -14.97 -15.09 22.78
N ASN A 62 -16.01 -14.41 23.29
CA ASN A 62 -16.73 -14.82 24.50
C ASN A 62 -17.69 -15.99 24.29
N PHE A 63 -17.86 -16.52 23.07
CA PHE A 63 -18.77 -17.63 22.77
C PHE A 63 -18.51 -18.91 23.59
N VAL A 64 -17.28 -19.13 24.08
CA VAL A 64 -16.89 -20.35 24.83
C VAL A 64 -16.82 -20.11 26.34
N LYS A 65 -16.98 -18.87 26.80
CA LYS A 65 -16.93 -18.60 28.24
C LYS A 65 -18.24 -19.09 28.86
N TRP A 66 -18.15 -20.19 29.61
CA TRP A 66 -19.26 -20.87 30.29
C TRP A 66 -20.23 -19.95 31.06
N ASN A 67 -19.77 -18.77 31.51
CA ASN A 67 -20.56 -17.82 32.29
C ASN A 67 -20.97 -16.54 31.55
N ILE A 68 -20.56 -16.35 30.28
CA ILE A 68 -20.91 -15.18 29.47
C ILE A 68 -21.51 -15.69 28.17
N LYS A 69 -22.83 -15.52 27.98
CA LYS A 69 -23.42 -15.70 26.65
C LYS A 69 -22.73 -14.72 25.70
N GLY A 70 -21.91 -15.25 24.79
CA GLY A 70 -21.33 -14.44 23.71
C GLY A 70 -22.44 -13.75 22.92
N CYS A 71 -22.13 -12.62 22.27
CA CYS A 71 -23.14 -11.79 21.61
C CYS A 71 -23.75 -12.39 20.33
N GLY A 72 -23.49 -13.66 20.03
CA GLY A 72 -24.01 -14.36 18.87
C GLY A 72 -23.41 -13.93 17.53
N TYR A 73 -22.41 -13.02 17.53
CA TYR A 73 -21.75 -12.61 16.29
C TYR A 73 -21.11 -13.82 15.57
N PHE A 74 -21.43 -13.93 14.28
CA PHE A 74 -21.05 -15.00 13.39
C PHE A 74 -20.98 -14.47 11.94
N GLU A 75 -19.89 -14.74 11.23
CA GLU A 75 -19.70 -14.36 9.82
C GLU A 75 -18.89 -15.43 9.09
N TRP A 76 -19.32 -15.87 7.91
CA TRP A 76 -18.56 -16.83 7.11
C TRP A 76 -17.31 -16.19 6.51
N VAL A 77 -16.22 -16.97 6.41
CA VAL A 77 -15.07 -16.54 5.60
C VAL A 77 -15.35 -16.93 4.16
N ASP A 78 -15.60 -15.93 3.33
CA ASP A 78 -15.61 -16.12 1.89
C ASP A 78 -14.17 -16.36 1.42
N ASN A 79 -13.88 -17.53 0.84
CA ASN A 79 -12.55 -17.85 0.31
C ASN A 79 -12.05 -16.75 -0.65
N ASN A 80 -12.96 -16.15 -1.42
CA ASN A 80 -12.68 -15.05 -2.34
C ASN A 80 -12.10 -13.82 -1.61
N SER A 81 -12.51 -13.55 -0.37
CA SER A 81 -12.01 -12.40 0.39
C SER A 81 -10.56 -12.58 0.86
N VAL A 82 -10.14 -13.82 1.12
CA VAL A 82 -8.76 -14.14 1.53
C VAL A 82 -7.83 -14.13 0.33
N GLU A 83 -8.30 -14.65 -0.81
CA GLU A 83 -7.55 -14.64 -2.07
C GLU A 83 -7.35 -13.21 -2.58
N VAL A 84 -8.41 -12.39 -2.61
CA VAL A 84 -8.32 -10.97 -3.00
C VAL A 84 -7.37 -10.21 -2.07
N ALA A 85 -7.45 -10.39 -0.75
CA ALA A 85 -6.53 -9.71 0.18
C ALA A 85 -5.05 -10.12 -0.03
N ARG A 86 -4.80 -11.39 -0.37
CA ARG A 86 -3.45 -11.87 -0.69
C ARG A 86 -2.95 -11.29 -2.00
N GLU A 87 -3.80 -11.26 -3.02
CA GLU A 87 -3.49 -10.66 -4.32
C GLU A 87 -3.23 -9.16 -4.18
N GLU A 88 -4.03 -8.43 -3.41
CA GLU A 88 -3.83 -7.01 -3.12
C GLU A 88 -2.49 -6.76 -2.40
N ALA A 89 -2.15 -7.56 -1.39
CA ALA A 89 -0.87 -7.45 -0.70
C ALA A 89 0.31 -7.77 -1.64
N GLN A 90 0.16 -8.78 -2.51
CA GLN A 90 1.17 -9.15 -3.49
C GLN A 90 1.33 -8.08 -4.58
N TRP A 91 0.25 -7.53 -5.10
CA TRP A 91 0.31 -6.44 -6.07
C TRP A 91 0.90 -5.17 -5.46
N SER A 92 0.61 -4.89 -4.18
CA SER A 92 1.17 -3.74 -3.46
C SER A 92 2.70 -3.81 -3.37
N CYS A 93 3.28 -4.96 -3.02
CA CYS A 93 4.74 -5.07 -2.93
C CYS A 93 5.43 -4.92 -4.30
N ILE A 94 4.86 -5.53 -5.35
CA ILE A 94 5.38 -5.40 -6.73
C ILE A 94 5.36 -3.94 -7.18
N VAL A 95 4.26 -3.23 -6.96
CA VAL A 95 4.14 -1.82 -7.34
C VAL A 95 5.17 -0.97 -6.59
N GLN A 96 5.33 -1.19 -5.28
CA GLN A 96 6.32 -0.44 -4.49
C GLN A 96 7.76 -0.69 -4.96
N ASP A 97 8.12 -1.91 -5.28
CA ASP A 97 9.47 -2.24 -5.77
C ASP A 97 9.74 -1.60 -7.14
N LEU A 98 8.74 -1.60 -8.03
CA LEU A 98 8.82 -0.91 -9.32
C LEU A 98 8.94 0.60 -9.16
N VAL A 99 8.17 1.21 -8.25
CA VAL A 99 8.24 2.66 -7.96
C VAL A 99 9.63 3.02 -7.45
N LYS A 100 10.17 2.30 -6.46
CA LYS A 100 11.53 2.52 -5.94
C LYS A 100 12.59 2.36 -7.03
N ALA A 101 12.42 1.39 -7.93
CA ALA A 101 13.33 1.19 -9.05
C ALA A 101 13.28 2.39 -10.03
N LEU A 102 12.10 2.95 -10.30
CA LEU A 102 11.94 4.14 -11.15
C LEU A 102 12.54 5.40 -10.49
N GLU A 103 12.29 5.61 -9.20
CA GLU A 103 12.87 6.73 -8.43
C GLU A 103 14.40 6.68 -8.47
N LYS A 104 14.98 5.48 -8.28
CA LYS A 104 16.42 5.28 -8.41
C LYS A 104 16.94 5.65 -9.81
N LYS A 105 16.20 5.31 -10.87
CA LYS A 105 16.58 5.67 -12.24
C LYS A 105 16.52 7.19 -12.47
N GLU A 106 15.52 7.86 -11.90
CA GLU A 106 15.43 9.32 -11.96
C GLU A 106 16.62 9.98 -11.25
N ASP A 107 16.99 9.47 -10.08
CA ASP A 107 18.15 9.94 -9.31
C ASP A 107 19.47 9.72 -10.05
N ASP A 108 19.67 8.55 -10.65
CA ASP A 108 20.85 8.22 -11.47
C ASP A 108 20.96 9.18 -12.67
N ILE A 109 19.85 9.47 -13.36
CA ILE A 109 19.80 10.42 -14.48
C ILE A 109 20.11 11.83 -13.98
N ARG A 110 19.53 12.24 -12.85
CA ARG A 110 19.77 13.56 -12.26
C ARG A 110 21.25 13.74 -11.89
N TYR A 111 21.86 12.73 -11.29
CA TYR A 111 23.27 12.73 -10.94
C TYR A 111 24.18 12.79 -12.17
N LEU A 112 23.89 11.99 -13.20
CA LEU A 112 24.66 12.00 -14.45
C LEU A 112 24.59 13.37 -15.14
N ARG A 113 23.41 13.99 -15.17
CA ARG A 113 23.22 15.36 -15.68
C ARG A 113 24.03 16.38 -14.89
N TYR A 114 24.06 16.25 -13.56
CA TYR A 114 24.86 17.12 -12.70
C TYR A 114 26.36 16.99 -12.97
N ILE A 115 26.90 15.76 -12.99
CA ILE A 115 28.32 15.52 -13.27
C ILE A 115 28.72 16.02 -14.65
N LEU A 116 27.90 15.75 -15.68
CA LEU A 116 28.13 16.27 -17.03
C LEU A 116 28.15 17.81 -17.04
N GLY A 117 27.20 18.45 -16.34
CA GLY A 117 27.15 19.90 -16.22
C GLY A 117 28.39 20.50 -15.55
N VAL A 118 28.85 19.90 -14.45
CA VAL A 118 30.07 20.31 -13.74
C VAL A 118 31.32 20.09 -14.61
N ALA A 119 31.41 18.97 -15.31
CA ALA A 119 32.54 18.68 -16.21
C ALA A 119 32.62 19.69 -17.36
N VAL A 120 31.48 20.01 -17.98
CA VAL A 120 31.41 21.04 -19.03
C VAL A 120 31.80 22.42 -18.49
N LEU A 121 31.29 22.79 -17.31
CA LEU A 121 31.66 24.05 -16.65
C LEU A 121 33.17 24.11 -16.38
N PHE A 122 33.75 23.02 -15.88
CA PHE A 122 35.19 22.91 -15.66
C PHE A 122 35.99 23.05 -16.97
N CYS A 123 35.57 22.39 -18.05
CA CYS A 123 36.20 22.54 -19.37
C CYS A 123 36.10 23.98 -19.90
N VAL A 124 35.01 24.70 -19.67
CA VAL A 124 34.87 26.10 -20.09
C VAL A 124 35.78 27.02 -19.27
N LEU A 125 35.87 26.79 -17.95
CA LEU A 125 36.67 27.62 -17.04
C LEU A 125 38.17 27.35 -17.14
N PHE A 126 38.58 26.11 -17.44
CA PHE A 126 39.97 25.66 -17.37
C PHE A 126 40.53 25.11 -18.70
N GLY A 127 39.70 24.96 -19.74
CA GLY A 127 39.97 24.09 -20.89
C GLY A 127 39.93 24.71 -22.29
N PHE A 128 40.31 25.99 -22.43
CA PHE A 128 41.00 26.48 -23.65
C PHE A 128 42.51 26.63 -23.41
N GLY A 129 43.08 25.83 -22.51
CA GLY A 129 44.50 25.86 -22.14
C GLY A 129 45.33 24.77 -22.84
N SER A 130 45.19 24.59 -24.14
CA SER A 130 46.19 23.87 -24.96
C SER A 130 45.99 24.28 -26.41
N GLY A 131 46.51 25.46 -26.74
CA GLY A 131 46.86 25.76 -28.11
C GLY A 131 47.83 24.70 -28.58
N TYR A 132 47.35 23.79 -29.43
CA TYR A 132 48.21 23.00 -30.29
C TYR A 132 48.87 23.97 -31.28
N CYS A 133 49.82 24.77 -30.80
CA CYS A 133 50.80 25.42 -31.64
C CYS A 133 51.75 24.30 -32.09
N CYS A 134 51.29 23.50 -33.03
CA CYS A 134 52.16 22.62 -33.79
C CYS A 134 53.11 23.54 -34.55
N CYS A 135 54.34 23.66 -34.04
CA CYS A 135 55.47 24.18 -34.80
C CYS A 135 55.64 23.32 -36.06
N VAL A 136 54.98 23.71 -37.16
CA VAL A 136 55.34 23.29 -38.50
C VAL A 136 56.72 23.86 -38.76
N LYS A 137 57.74 23.04 -38.54
CA LYS A 137 59.10 23.29 -38.98
C LYS A 137 59.03 23.38 -40.51
N ARG A 138 59.29 24.58 -41.04
CA ARG A 138 59.45 24.82 -42.48
C ARG A 138 60.93 24.57 -42.77
N ASP A 139 61.20 23.48 -43.46
CA ASP A 139 62.51 23.21 -44.09
C ASP A 139 62.75 24.21 -45.24
#